data_AF-A0A259DSI8-F1
#
_entry.id   AF-A0A259DSI8-F1
#
_cell.length_a   1.000
_cell.length_b   1.000
_cell.length_c   1.000
_cell.angle_alpha   90.00
_cell.angle_beta   90.00
_cell.angle_gamma   90.00
#
_symmetry.space_group_name_H-M   'P 1'
#
loop_
_entity.id
_entity.type
_entity.pdbx_description
1 polymer ?
#
loop_
_entity_poly.entity_id
_entity_poly.type
_entity_poly.pdbx_seq_one_letter_code
_entity_poly.pdbx_strand_id
1 'polypeptide(L)'
;MLEGPALQGAGLCAEDGQIADPTRGRPMTTPQTGILSIIAACAIWGFAPLYYHHLTEVPAVEMMAHRTLWTAICFGLVVTFAGRWGQVRGLVGGPDRWRILAAALLIGFNWFLFIWAVVAGKAVEASLGYYIYPL
;
A
#
# COMPACT_ATOMS: atom_id res chain seq x y z
N MET A 1 8.21 -58.68 44.37
CA MET A 1 7.89 -58.78 42.93
C MET A 1 6.38 -58.95 42.84
N LEU A 2 5.73 -58.03 42.12
CA LEU A 2 4.29 -57.89 41.84
C LEU A 2 3.44 -57.04 42.83
N GLU A 3 3.20 -55.80 42.36
CA GLU A 3 2.01 -54.93 42.43
C GLU A 3 1.54 -54.30 43.76
N GLY A 4 1.78 -52.99 43.88
CA GLY A 4 0.96 -52.02 44.65
C GLY A 4 0.03 -51.22 43.71
N PRO A 5 -0.64 -50.15 44.18
CA PRO A 5 -2.06 -50.18 44.54
C PRO A 5 -2.95 -49.20 43.76
N ALA A 6 -4.25 -49.35 44.00
CA ALA A 6 -5.34 -48.42 43.70
C ALA A 6 -4.96 -46.94 43.84
N LEU A 7 -5.32 -46.11 42.85
CA LEU A 7 -5.80 -44.72 43.03
C LEU A 7 -6.69 -44.32 41.84
N GLN A 8 -7.98 -44.62 42.00
CA GLN A 8 -9.07 -44.03 41.24
C GLN A 8 -9.46 -42.69 41.90
N GLY A 9 -9.39 -41.59 41.16
CA GLY A 9 -10.17 -40.38 41.43
C GLY A 9 -9.43 -39.18 42.04
N ALA A 10 -8.90 -38.29 41.20
CA ALA A 10 -8.71 -36.86 41.50
C ALA A 10 -8.52 -36.04 40.20
N GLY A 11 -9.39 -35.05 39.97
CA GLY A 11 -9.27 -33.96 38.97
C GLY A 11 -9.60 -34.38 37.54
N LEU A 12 -10.79 -34.16 36.98
CA LEU A 12 -11.53 -32.88 36.85
C LEU A 12 -10.60 -31.72 36.45
N CYS A 13 -10.78 -31.25 35.22
CA CYS A 13 -10.45 -29.90 34.76
C CYS A 13 -8.99 -29.45 34.90
N ALA A 14 -8.15 -29.82 33.93
CA ALA A 14 -7.08 -28.95 33.45
C ALA A 14 -7.15 -29.04 31.93
N GLU A 15 -8.05 -28.26 31.34
CA GLU A 15 -7.60 -27.11 30.55
C GLU A 15 -6.57 -27.57 29.52
N ASP A 16 -7.09 -28.14 28.42
CA ASP A 16 -6.47 -27.93 27.12
C ASP A 16 -6.24 -26.43 27.03
N GLY A 17 -5.01 -26.02 27.38
CA GLY A 17 -4.46 -24.71 27.15
C GLY A 17 -4.42 -24.54 25.65
N GLN A 18 -5.57 -24.21 25.10
CA GLN A 18 -5.73 -23.70 23.76
C GLN A 18 -5.00 -22.37 23.77
N ILE A 19 -3.69 -22.44 23.49
CA ILE A 19 -2.86 -21.30 23.14
C ILE A 19 -3.60 -20.63 21.99
N ALA A 20 -4.39 -19.61 22.30
CA ALA A 20 -5.00 -18.76 21.31
C ALA A 20 -3.84 -18.08 20.61
N ASP A 21 -3.47 -18.60 19.44
CA ASP A 21 -2.46 -18.00 18.58
C ASP A 21 -2.88 -16.55 18.27
N PRO A 22 -2.18 -15.55 18.82
CA PRO A 22 -2.51 -14.14 18.61
C PRO A 22 -2.20 -13.69 17.18
N THR A 23 -1.63 -14.56 16.33
CA THR A 23 -1.24 -14.28 14.95
C THR A 23 -2.26 -14.75 13.91
N ARG A 24 -3.46 -15.20 14.33
CA ARG A 24 -4.56 -15.49 13.40
C ARG A 24 -5.08 -14.19 12.77
N GLY A 25 -4.28 -13.65 11.85
CA GLY A 25 -4.61 -12.54 10.97
C GLY A 25 -5.85 -12.89 10.15
N ARG A 26 -6.63 -11.86 9.81
CA ARG A 26 -7.84 -11.98 8.98
C ARG A 26 -7.57 -12.91 7.80
N PRO A 27 -8.54 -13.76 7.40
CA PRO A 27 -8.36 -14.66 6.27
C PRO A 27 -7.78 -13.87 5.09
N MET A 28 -6.60 -14.27 4.63
CA MET A 28 -5.98 -13.67 3.46
C MET A 28 -7.02 -13.75 2.34
N THR A 29 -7.30 -12.63 1.67
CA THR A 29 -8.19 -12.59 0.52
C THR A 29 -7.92 -13.79 -0.37
N THR A 30 -8.97 -14.51 -0.79
CA THR A 30 -8.80 -15.73 -1.60
C THR A 30 -7.87 -15.43 -2.78
N PRO A 31 -7.03 -16.37 -3.23
CA PRO A 31 -6.09 -16.14 -4.34
C PRO A 31 -6.77 -15.52 -5.57
N GLN A 32 -8.04 -15.85 -5.79
CA GLN A 32 -8.90 -15.29 -6.83
C GLN A 32 -9.10 -13.77 -6.70
N THR A 33 -9.33 -13.25 -5.49
CA THR A 33 -9.47 -11.81 -5.23
C THR A 33 -8.15 -11.07 -5.45
N GLY A 34 -7.01 -11.69 -5.12
CA GLY A 34 -5.68 -11.13 -5.41
C GLY A 34 -5.37 -11.08 -6.91
N ILE A 35 -5.76 -12.11 -7.65
CA ILE A 35 -5.62 -12.13 -9.12
C ILE A 35 -6.50 -11.06 -9.76
N LEU A 36 -7.74 -10.91 -9.30
CA LEU A 36 -8.64 -9.90 -9.85
C LEU A 36 -8.14 -8.47 -9.57
N SER A 37 -7.60 -8.22 -8.38
CA SER A 37 -7.09 -6.89 -8.01
C SER A 37 -5.87 -6.49 -8.84
N ILE A 38 -4.93 -7.42 -9.11
CA ILE A 38 -3.77 -7.10 -9.95
C ILE A 38 -4.15 -6.88 -11.41
N ILE A 39 -5.10 -7.65 -11.96
CA ILE A 39 -5.61 -7.43 -13.31
C ILE A 39 -6.26 -6.05 -13.42
N ALA A 40 -7.12 -5.68 -12.46
CA ALA A 40 -7.76 -4.38 -12.44
C ALA A 40 -6.74 -3.24 -12.31
N ALA A 41 -5.75 -3.39 -11.42
CA ALA A 41 -4.69 -2.41 -11.23
C ALA A 41 -3.86 -2.23 -12.52
N CYS A 42 -3.45 -3.33 -13.15
CA CYS A 42 -2.71 -3.32 -14.41
C CYS A 42 -3.52 -2.69 -15.56
N ALA A 43 -4.81 -2.98 -15.65
CA ALA A 43 -5.68 -2.37 -16.65
C ALA A 43 -5.78 -0.85 -16.45
N ILE A 44 -6.11 -0.40 -15.23
CA ILE A 44 -6.21 1.03 -14.90
C ILE A 44 -4.91 1.77 -15.23
N TRP A 45 -3.76 1.18 -14.87
CA TRP A 45 -2.46 1.76 -15.16
C TRP A 45 -2.08 1.71 -16.64
N GLY A 46 -2.47 0.66 -17.37
CA GLY A 46 -2.24 0.55 -18.82
C GLY A 46 -3.02 1.59 -19.62
N PHE A 47 -4.20 2.00 -19.16
CA PHE A 47 -4.99 3.07 -19.79
C PHE A 47 -4.51 4.49 -19.43
N ALA A 48 -3.77 4.67 -18.33
CA ALA A 48 -3.34 5.99 -17.89
C ALA A 48 -2.47 6.75 -18.92
N PRO A 49 -1.48 6.14 -19.59
CA PRO A 49 -0.73 6.81 -20.65
C PRO A 49 -1.62 7.28 -21.81
N LEU A 50 -2.61 6.47 -22.20
CA LEU A 50 -3.55 6.83 -23.26
C LEU A 50 -4.38 8.06 -22.87
N TYR A 51 -4.84 8.12 -21.62
CA TYR A 51 -5.54 9.29 -21.09
C TYR A 51 -4.67 10.55 -21.09
N TYR A 52 -3.42 10.46 -20.62
CA TYR A 52 -2.52 11.63 -20.63
C TYR A 52 -2.15 12.07 -22.05
N HIS A 53 -2.05 11.14 -23.00
CA HIS A 53 -1.82 11.45 -24.41
C HIS A 53 -2.99 12.23 -25.04
N HIS A 54 -4.23 11.99 -24.61
CA HIS A 54 -5.38 12.80 -25.04
C HIS A 54 -5.42 14.19 -24.41
N LEU A 55 -4.71 14.41 -23.31
CA LEU A 55 -4.66 15.68 -22.58
C LEU A 55 -3.37 16.47 -22.86
N THR A 56 -2.77 16.32 -24.04
CA THR A 56 -1.53 17.02 -24.42
C THR A 56 -1.61 18.54 -24.35
N GLU A 57 -2.82 19.11 -24.40
CA GLU A 57 -3.07 20.54 -24.22
C GLU A 57 -2.89 21.01 -22.76
N VAL A 58 -2.97 20.10 -21.78
CA VAL A 58 -2.81 20.40 -20.35
C VAL A 58 -1.36 20.20 -19.94
N PRO A 59 -0.71 21.18 -19.28
CA PRO A 59 0.64 21.01 -18.77
C PRO A 59 0.76 19.84 -17.78
N ALA A 60 1.86 19.06 -17.87
CA ALA A 60 2.13 17.93 -16.97
C ALA A 60 2.13 18.33 -15.48
N VAL A 61 2.51 19.57 -15.16
CA VAL A 61 2.48 20.14 -13.81
C VAL A 61 1.04 20.23 -13.28
N GLU A 62 0.08 20.65 -14.12
CA GLU A 62 -1.33 20.76 -13.74
C GLU A 62 -1.94 19.38 -13.49
N MET A 63 -1.63 18.40 -14.36
CA MET A 63 -2.05 17.01 -14.15
C MET A 63 -1.55 16.46 -12.81
N MET A 64 -0.27 16.74 -12.49
CA MET A 64 0.36 16.32 -11.24
C MET A 64 -0.26 17.03 -10.02
N ALA A 65 -0.56 18.32 -10.15
CA ALA A 65 -1.24 19.09 -9.10
C ALA A 65 -2.62 18.51 -8.78
N HIS A 66 -3.43 18.22 -9.81
CA HIS A 66 -4.73 17.56 -9.63
C HIS A 66 -4.61 16.19 -8.96
N ARG A 67 -3.64 15.36 -9.38
CA ARG A 67 -3.40 14.06 -8.75
C ARG A 67 -3.03 14.20 -7.28
N THR A 68 -2.15 15.14 -6.96
CA THR A 68 -1.67 15.38 -5.59
C THR A 68 -2.80 15.90 -4.70
N LEU A 69 -3.63 16.80 -5.23
CA LEU A 69 -4.78 17.35 -4.52
C LEU A 69 -5.81 16.26 -4.20
N TRP A 70 -6.22 15.45 -5.19
CA TRP A 70 -7.18 14.38 -4.95
C TRP A 70 -6.64 13.29 -4.04
N THR A 71 -5.35 12.95 -4.16
CA THR A 71 -4.69 12.02 -3.24
C THR A 71 -4.72 12.57 -1.81
N ALA A 72 -4.38 13.85 -1.62
CA ALA A 72 -4.41 14.49 -0.30
C ALA A 72 -5.83 14.52 0.29
N ILE A 73 -6.85 14.81 -0.52
CA ILE A 73 -8.25 14.77 -0.09
C ILE A 73 -8.65 13.35 0.33
N CYS A 74 -8.43 12.35 -0.52
CA CYS A 74 -8.78 10.95 -0.22
C CYS A 74 -8.06 10.44 1.03
N PHE A 75 -6.75 10.67 1.14
CA PHE A 75 -5.99 10.29 2.33
C PHE A 75 -6.44 11.07 3.57
N GLY A 76 -6.74 12.36 3.44
CA GLY A 76 -7.28 13.19 4.52
C GLY A 76 -8.61 12.65 5.04
N LEU A 77 -9.51 12.23 4.15
CA LEU A 77 -10.77 11.57 4.51
C LEU A 77 -10.52 10.25 5.26
N VAL A 78 -9.63 9.39 4.74
CA VAL A 78 -9.27 8.13 5.39
C VAL A 78 -8.70 8.36 6.80
N VAL A 79 -7.79 9.33 6.96
CA VAL A 79 -7.22 9.69 8.28
C VAL A 79 -8.29 10.24 9.22
N THR A 80 -9.25 11.01 8.68
CA THR A 80 -10.38 11.55 9.45
C THR A 80 -11.25 10.44 9.99
N PHE A 81 -11.69 9.52 9.14
CA PHE A 81 -12.51 8.39 9.57
C PHE A 81 -11.76 7.43 10.49
N ALA A 82 -10.44 7.32 10.33
CA ALA A 82 -9.60 6.54 11.23
C ALA A 82 -9.28 7.26 12.57
N GLY A 83 -9.55 8.57 12.69
CA GLY A 83 -9.24 9.35 13.88
C GLY A 83 -7.74 9.51 14.19
N ARG A 84 -6.85 9.33 13.19
CA ARG A 84 -5.39 9.20 13.39
C ARG A 84 -4.59 10.49 13.19
N TRP A 85 -5.23 11.64 13.29
CA TRP A 85 -4.61 12.96 13.08
C TRP A 85 -3.39 13.22 13.98
N GLY A 86 -3.38 12.70 15.21
CA GLY A 86 -2.23 12.84 16.13
C GLY A 86 -0.95 12.21 15.59
N GLN A 87 -1.05 11.07 14.90
CA GLN A 87 0.11 10.39 14.31
C GLN A 87 0.64 11.14 13.08
N VAL A 88 -0.27 11.66 12.25
CA VAL A 88 0.12 12.50 11.10
C VAL A 88 0.85 13.75 11.56
N ARG A 89 0.33 14.43 12.59
CA ARG A 89 0.99 15.61 13.17
C ARG A 89 2.35 15.27 13.79
N GLY A 90 2.47 14.12 14.46
CA GLY A 90 3.75 13.62 14.99
C GLY A 90 4.79 13.37 13.89
N LEU A 91 4.38 12.83 12.75
CA LEU A 91 5.28 12.58 11.61
C LEU A 91 5.73 13.86 10.92
N VAL A 92 4.83 14.84 10.75
CA VAL A 92 5.15 16.13 10.11
C VAL A 92 5.99 17.04 11.03
N GLY A 93 5.76 16.98 12.34
CA GLY A 93 6.51 17.74 13.34
C GLY A 93 7.79 17.06 13.82
N GLY A 94 7.96 15.77 13.54
CA GLY A 94 9.05 14.95 14.06
C GLY A 94 10.38 15.08 13.28
N PRO A 95 11.45 14.43 13.77
CA PRO A 95 12.76 14.42 13.12
C PRO A 95 12.74 13.74 11.74
N ASP A 96 11.84 12.77 11.52
CA ASP A 96 11.69 12.06 10.25
C ASP A 96 11.05 12.89 9.13
N ARG A 97 10.55 14.10 9.42
CA ARG A 97 9.88 14.96 8.43
C ARG A 97 10.70 15.17 7.15
N TRP A 98 12.03 15.27 7.29
CA TRP A 98 12.93 15.49 6.16
C TRP A 98 13.06 14.25 5.28
N ARG A 99 13.03 13.06 5.88
CA ARG A 99 13.07 11.78 5.15
C ARG A 99 11.77 11.57 4.40
N ILE A 100 10.63 11.90 5.03
CA ILE A 100 9.31 11.85 4.40
C ILE A 100 9.23 12.85 3.25
N LEU A 101 9.71 14.08 3.45
CA LEU A 101 9.73 15.10 2.40
C LEU A 101 10.62 14.67 1.24
N ALA A 102 11.81 14.15 1.51
CA ALA A 102 12.70 13.64 0.48
C ALA A 102 12.04 12.49 -0.32
N ALA A 103 11.44 11.51 0.36
CA ALA A 103 10.73 10.42 -0.30
C ALA A 103 9.55 10.94 -1.14
N ALA A 104 8.75 11.87 -0.61
CA ALA A 104 7.64 12.47 -1.33
C ALA A 104 8.10 13.23 -2.58
N LEU A 105 9.21 13.98 -2.49
CA LEU A 105 9.79 14.70 -3.63
C LEU A 105 10.36 13.73 -4.66
N LEU A 106 11.06 12.66 -4.25
CA LEU A 106 11.60 11.65 -5.16
C LEU A 106 10.49 10.91 -5.92
N ILE A 107 9.47 10.43 -5.19
CA ILE A 107 8.31 9.76 -5.79
C ILE A 107 7.52 10.73 -6.67
N GLY A 108 7.34 11.97 -6.22
CA GLY A 108 6.68 13.03 -6.98
C GLY A 108 7.43 13.34 -8.28
N PHE A 109 8.75 13.51 -8.20
CA PHE A 109 9.58 13.77 -9.37
C PHE A 109 9.58 12.61 -10.36
N ASN A 110 9.69 11.37 -9.86
CA ASN A 110 9.55 10.17 -10.68
C ASN A 110 8.21 10.13 -11.43
N TRP A 111 7.12 10.44 -10.73
CA TRP A 111 5.80 10.46 -11.35
C TRP A 111 5.63 11.59 -12.36
N PHE A 112 6.17 12.76 -12.06
CA PHE A 112 6.17 13.89 -12.98
C PHE A 112 6.91 13.56 -14.27
N LEU A 113 8.09 12.93 -14.18
CA LEU A 113 8.85 12.47 -15.35
C LEU A 113 8.04 11.48 -16.20
N PHE A 114 7.29 10.58 -15.59
CA PHE A 114 6.41 9.65 -16.31
C PHE A 114 5.31 10.39 -17.09
N ILE A 115 4.56 11.29 -16.45
CA ILE A 115 3.52 12.08 -17.13
C ILE A 115 4.14 12.89 -18.27
N TRP A 116 5.24 13.59 -17.98
CA TRP A 116 5.95 14.40 -18.96
C TRP A 116 6.41 13.57 -20.17
N ALA A 117 7.00 12.40 -19.93
CA ALA A 117 7.44 11.52 -21.00
C ALA A 117 6.27 11.04 -21.87
N VAL A 118 5.11 10.72 -21.28
CA VAL A 118 3.91 10.34 -22.05
C VAL A 118 3.42 11.49 -22.92
N VAL A 119 3.31 12.70 -22.35
CA VAL A 119 2.88 13.90 -23.10
C VAL A 119 3.88 14.27 -24.20
N ALA A 120 5.18 14.07 -23.97
CA ALA A 120 6.23 14.29 -24.96
C ALA A 120 6.36 13.18 -26.02
N GLY A 121 5.47 12.18 -26.02
CA GLY A 121 5.52 11.04 -26.95
C GLY A 121 6.66 10.05 -26.69
N LYS A 122 7.30 10.13 -25.52
CA LYS A 122 8.44 9.32 -25.05
C LYS A 122 8.02 8.22 -24.07
N ALA A 123 6.79 7.72 -24.22
CA ALA A 123 6.21 6.73 -23.32
C ALA A 123 6.99 5.40 -23.33
N VAL A 124 7.48 4.97 -24.50
CA VAL A 124 8.24 3.72 -24.65
C VAL A 124 9.60 3.82 -23.96
N GLU A 125 10.30 4.95 -24.11
CA GLU A 125 11.57 5.19 -23.43
C GLU A 125 11.40 5.26 -21.91
N ALA A 126 10.30 5.84 -21.42
CA ALA A 126 9.99 5.83 -19.99
C ALA A 126 9.74 4.41 -19.47
N SER A 127 8.97 3.59 -20.18
CA SER A 127 8.73 2.18 -19.81
C SER A 127 10.02 1.36 -19.81
N LEU A 128 10.92 1.59 -20.77
CA LEU A 128 12.23 0.94 -20.80
C LEU A 128 13.06 1.32 -19.55
N GLY A 129 13.04 2.59 -19.15
CA GLY A 129 13.66 3.04 -17.90
C GLY A 129 13.13 2.30 -16.67
N TYR A 130 11.81 2.05 -16.60
CA TYR A 130 11.21 1.25 -15.53
C TYR A 130 11.63 -0.24 -15.57
N TYR A 131 11.84 -0.82 -16.75
CA TYR A 131 12.30 -2.21 -16.87
C TYR A 131 13.78 -2.40 -16.52
N ILE A 132 14.60 -1.36 -16.65
CA ILE A 132 16.03 -1.40 -16.30
C ILE A 132 16.24 -1.25 -14.79
N TYR A 133 15.27 -0.70 -14.05
CA TYR A 133 15.38 -0.50 -12.61
C TYR A 133 15.57 -1.86 -11.92
N PRO A 134 16.75 -2.15 -11.32
CA PRO A 134 16.95 -3.41 -10.62
C PRO A 134 16.13 -3.36 -9.34
N LEU A 135 15.11 -4.22 -9.25
CA LEU A 135 14.38 -4.50 -8.01
C LEU A 135 15.23 -5.37 -7.08
#